data_AF-A0A9D7UPQ7-F1
#
_entry.id   AF-A0A9D7UPQ7-F1
#
_cell.length_a   1.000
_cell.length_b   1.000
_cell.length_c   1.000
_cell.angle_alpha   90.00
_cell.angle_beta   90.00
_cell.angle_gamma   90.00
#
_symmetry.space_group_name_H-M   'P 1'
#
loop_
_entity.id
_entity.type
_entity.pdbx_description
1 polymer ?
#
loop_
_entity_poly.entity_id
_entity_poly.type
_entity_poly.pdbx_seq_one_letter_code
_entity_poly.pdbx_strand_id
1 'polypeptide(L)'
;MTRRRAGRTALLIALAAPALSACARGPSDSAADVPALSRRFGSEGPTVLMTLDRVEATPADRITLRIERAAPPGWASSAAEQDPQPGARLGDFTVAEVRRLAPTMDARGWRLDGAEYVLLPFLPGEESIPETLWRFAPLPGSGEGGEPVLVRTEPLAVTVRSLLDAEDASLAEARGVVDAPPAPRWPWVAGGVGAAAALGALAAAGVAAVRRRAREGAAPPAAHEEALAALRALSSLSLAERGEFDAYFTELSRILRRYIERRFDLHAPTLTTDEFLQRARASSAIRAEFVRDLERFLRLADMVKFARHSPPMEEAGRAHDTARAFVEATIPVEAPPTAPGGPVR
;
A
#
# COMPACT_ATOMS: atom_id res chain seq x y z
N MET A 1 -23.11 6.99 -34.52
CA MET A 1 -22.32 7.88 -33.64
C MET A 1 -21.61 7.03 -32.59
N THR A 2 -20.39 7.46 -32.24
CA THR A 2 -19.53 7.05 -31.11
C THR A 2 -18.87 5.66 -31.12
N ARG A 3 -17.57 5.74 -31.47
CA ARG A 3 -16.48 4.77 -31.47
C ARG A 3 -16.23 4.07 -30.13
N ARG A 4 -16.04 2.74 -30.19
CA ARG A 4 -15.26 1.84 -29.29
C ARG A 4 -14.84 0.67 -30.19
N ARG A 5 -13.68 0.02 -30.13
CA ARG A 5 -12.55 -0.02 -29.20
C ARG A 5 -11.40 -0.73 -29.93
N ALA A 6 -10.17 -0.32 -29.60
CA ALA A 6 -8.96 -1.14 -29.44
C ALA A 6 -8.60 -2.15 -30.54
N GLY A 7 -7.62 -1.76 -31.37
CA GLY A 7 -6.73 -2.71 -32.02
C GLY A 7 -5.76 -3.34 -31.02
N ARG A 8 -5.57 -4.65 -31.11
CA ARG A 8 -4.37 -5.34 -30.62
C ARG A 8 -3.97 -6.34 -31.71
N THR A 9 -2.88 -5.98 -32.37
CA THR A 9 -2.16 -6.71 -33.40
C THR A 9 -1.53 -7.98 -32.82
N ALA A 10 -1.43 -8.97 -33.71
CA ALA A 10 -0.92 -10.31 -33.50
C ALA A 10 0.56 -10.36 -33.08
N LEU A 11 0.90 -11.37 -32.27
CA LEU A 11 2.27 -11.87 -32.13
C LEU A 11 2.23 -13.39 -32.29
N LEU A 12 2.50 -13.84 -33.52
CA LEU A 12 2.78 -15.23 -33.87
C LEU A 12 4.26 -15.49 -33.60
N ILE A 13 4.51 -16.51 -32.79
CA ILE A 13 5.84 -17.03 -32.47
C ILE A 13 6.32 -17.84 -33.68
N ALA A 14 7.34 -17.34 -34.38
CA ALA A 14 8.07 -18.08 -35.40
C ALA A 14 9.48 -18.36 -34.88
N LEU A 15 9.75 -19.65 -34.62
CA LEU A 15 11.05 -20.21 -34.31
C LEU A 15 11.90 -20.18 -35.60
N ALA A 16 13.01 -19.43 -35.59
CA ALA A 16 14.02 -19.52 -36.65
C ALA A 16 15.42 -19.53 -36.02
N ALA A 17 16.11 -20.65 -36.19
CA ALA A 17 17.49 -20.86 -35.78
C ALA A 17 18.44 -20.01 -36.63
N PRO A 18 19.45 -19.33 -36.06
CA PRO A 18 20.56 -18.82 -36.84
C PRO A 18 21.63 -19.89 -36.99
N ALA A 19 21.95 -20.19 -38.25
CA ALA A 19 23.07 -21.02 -38.65
C ALA A 19 24.40 -20.42 -38.17
N LEU A 20 25.24 -21.28 -37.60
CA LEU A 20 26.64 -21.01 -37.27
C LEU A 20 27.39 -20.61 -38.55
N SER A 21 27.69 -19.32 -38.68
CA SER A 21 28.68 -18.84 -39.65
C SER A 21 30.03 -18.75 -38.94
N ALA A 22 30.84 -19.79 -39.14
CA ALA A 22 32.22 -19.86 -38.72
C ALA A 22 33.06 -18.92 -39.60
N CYS A 23 33.25 -17.67 -39.17
CA CYS A 23 34.33 -16.82 -39.68
C CYS A 23 35.59 -17.12 -38.87
N ALA A 24 36.41 -18.03 -39.39
CA ALA A 24 37.81 -18.17 -39.01
C ALA A 24 38.53 -16.84 -39.26
N ARG A 25 38.79 -16.08 -38.20
CA ARG A 25 39.77 -14.98 -38.22
C ARG A 25 41.15 -15.63 -38.15
N GLY A 26 41.87 -15.58 -39.26
CA GLY A 26 43.27 -15.98 -39.32
C GLY A 26 44.14 -15.12 -38.38
N PRO A 27 45.35 -15.60 -38.05
CA PRO A 27 46.29 -14.82 -37.27
C PRO A 27 46.62 -13.55 -38.05
N SER A 28 46.30 -12.40 -37.46
CA SER A 28 46.72 -11.10 -37.96
C SER A 28 48.25 -11.12 -38.06
N ASP A 29 48.76 -11.00 -39.30
CA ASP A 29 50.15 -10.69 -39.57
C ASP A 29 50.60 -9.53 -38.66
N SER A 30 51.72 -9.75 -37.97
CA SER A 30 52.42 -8.74 -37.22
C SER A 30 52.95 -7.68 -38.20
N ALA A 31 52.16 -6.65 -38.45
CA ALA A 31 52.73 -5.35 -38.77
C ALA A 31 53.76 -5.05 -37.68
N ALA A 32 54.99 -4.77 -38.06
CA ALA A 32 56.03 -4.37 -37.12
C ALA A 32 55.55 -3.09 -36.42
N ASP A 33 54.95 -3.24 -35.24
CA ASP A 33 54.58 -2.15 -34.35
C ASP A 33 55.87 -1.39 -34.04
N VAL A 34 56.01 -0.21 -34.64
CA VAL A 34 57.10 0.69 -34.27
C VAL A 34 56.78 1.11 -32.83
N PRO A 35 57.65 0.79 -31.85
CA PRO A 35 57.36 1.10 -30.46
C PRO A 35 57.26 2.62 -30.29
N ALA A 36 56.26 3.10 -29.56
CA ALA A 36 56.11 4.52 -29.28
C ALA A 36 57.30 5.07 -28.46
N LEU A 37 57.88 4.24 -27.58
CA LEU A 37 59.11 4.58 -26.89
C LEU A 37 59.98 3.33 -26.71
N SER A 38 61.27 3.48 -26.98
CA SER A 38 62.28 2.44 -26.73
C SER A 38 63.48 3.08 -26.06
N ARG A 39 63.83 2.63 -24.84
CA ARG A 39 65.00 3.10 -24.10
C ARG A 39 65.90 1.93 -23.72
N ARG A 40 67.18 2.04 -24.09
CA ARG A 40 68.22 1.09 -23.72
C ARG A 40 69.06 1.64 -22.58
N PHE A 41 69.27 0.82 -21.57
CA PHE A 41 70.06 1.11 -20.38
C PHE A 41 71.27 0.18 -20.32
N GLY A 42 72.42 0.73 -19.96
CA GLY A 42 73.73 0.07 -19.98
C GLY A 42 74.52 0.34 -21.28
N SER A 43 75.83 0.55 -21.15
CA SER A 43 76.70 1.01 -22.26
C SER A 43 77.82 0.03 -22.63
N GLU A 44 78.38 -0.74 -21.69
CA GLU A 44 79.59 -1.57 -21.92
C GLU A 44 79.49 -3.02 -21.40
N GLY A 45 78.27 -3.48 -21.08
CA GLY A 45 78.03 -4.80 -20.48
C GLY A 45 76.57 -5.23 -20.60
N PRO A 46 75.99 -5.96 -19.63
CA PRO A 46 74.58 -6.35 -19.71
C PRO A 46 73.69 -5.12 -19.91
N THR A 47 72.68 -5.24 -20.77
CA THR A 47 71.80 -4.13 -21.11
C THR A 47 70.34 -4.47 -20.90
N VAL A 48 69.55 -3.49 -20.50
CA VAL A 48 68.09 -3.60 -20.38
C VAL A 48 67.46 -2.69 -21.41
N LEU A 49 66.56 -3.23 -22.24
CA LEU A 49 65.76 -2.49 -23.20
C LEU A 49 64.31 -2.48 -22.71
N MET A 50 63.76 -1.29 -22.52
CA MET A 50 62.34 -1.11 -22.21
C MET A 50 61.65 -0.52 -23.43
N THR A 51 60.59 -1.17 -23.87
CA THR A 51 59.78 -0.78 -25.03
C THR A 51 58.33 -0.60 -24.62
N LEU A 52 57.73 0.53 -25.00
CA LEU A 52 56.31 0.81 -24.81
C LEU A 52 55.62 0.88 -26.18
N ASP A 53 54.43 0.30 -26.26
CA ASP A 53 53.55 0.44 -27.43
C ASP A 53 52.97 1.86 -27.55
N ARG A 54 52.73 2.55 -26.42
CA ARG A 54 52.22 3.93 -26.36
C ARG A 54 52.77 4.71 -25.16
N VAL A 55 52.90 6.02 -25.33
CA VAL A 55 53.25 6.99 -24.26
C VAL A 55 52.08 7.89 -23.89
N GLU A 56 50.98 7.84 -24.64
CA GLU A 56 49.73 8.50 -24.34
C GLU A 56 48.59 7.47 -24.32
N ALA A 57 47.74 7.50 -23.29
CA ALA A 57 46.68 6.53 -23.08
C ALA A 57 45.49 7.18 -22.34
N THR A 58 44.35 6.51 -22.32
CA THR A 58 43.21 6.84 -21.45
C THR A 58 43.09 5.80 -20.32
N PRO A 59 42.33 6.06 -19.24
CA PRO A 59 42.08 5.06 -18.18
C PRO A 59 41.50 3.72 -18.68
N ALA A 60 40.92 3.69 -19.88
CA ALA A 60 40.36 2.49 -20.49
C ALA A 60 41.36 1.72 -21.38
N ASP A 61 42.49 2.34 -21.73
CA ASP A 61 43.48 1.75 -22.62
C ASP A 61 44.42 0.79 -21.88
N ARG A 62 44.95 -0.17 -22.62
CA ARG A 62 45.98 -1.10 -22.16
C ARG A 62 47.32 -0.65 -22.72
N ILE A 63 48.33 -0.56 -21.87
CA ILE A 63 49.69 -0.18 -22.24
C ILE A 63 50.56 -1.42 -22.15
N THR A 64 51.28 -1.76 -23.21
CA THR A 64 52.17 -2.92 -23.24
C THR A 64 53.61 -2.46 -23.03
N LEU A 65 54.17 -2.82 -21.87
CA LEU A 65 55.58 -2.63 -21.56
C LEU A 65 56.34 -3.93 -21.82
N ARG A 66 57.26 -3.93 -22.77
CA ARG A 66 58.19 -5.01 -23.03
C ARG A 66 59.54 -4.69 -22.38
N ILE A 67 60.06 -5.61 -21.58
CA ILE A 67 61.38 -5.50 -20.98
C ILE A 67 62.23 -6.65 -21.51
N GLU A 68 63.28 -6.32 -22.25
CA GLU A 68 64.27 -7.28 -22.75
C GLU A 68 65.60 -7.04 -22.07
N ARG A 69 66.27 -8.11 -21.65
CA ARG A 69 67.52 -8.05 -20.91
C ARG A 69 68.52 -8.90 -21.68
N ALA A 70 69.62 -8.27 -22.04
CA ALA A 70 70.73 -8.90 -22.74
C ALA A 70 71.87 -9.10 -21.74
N ALA A 71 72.24 -10.35 -21.50
CA ALA A 71 73.34 -10.73 -20.62
C ALA A 71 74.47 -11.41 -21.42
N PRO A 72 75.75 -11.24 -21.02
CA PRO A 72 76.84 -12.03 -21.58
C PRO A 72 76.61 -13.55 -21.50
N PRO A 73 77.30 -14.36 -22.32
CA PRO A 73 77.28 -15.82 -22.19
C PRO A 73 77.56 -16.24 -20.75
N GLY A 74 76.92 -17.29 -20.23
CA GLY A 74 77.17 -17.73 -18.84
C GLY A 74 76.59 -16.84 -17.74
N TRP A 75 76.04 -15.65 -18.05
CA TRP A 75 75.37 -14.78 -17.08
C TRP A 75 73.85 -14.93 -17.15
N ALA A 76 73.18 -14.61 -16.03
CA ALA A 76 71.74 -14.47 -15.97
C ALA A 76 71.36 -13.13 -15.37
N SER A 77 70.24 -12.60 -15.86
CA SER A 77 69.57 -11.49 -15.21
C SER A 77 68.70 -12.03 -14.08
N SER A 78 68.81 -11.43 -12.90
CA SER A 78 67.81 -11.53 -11.85
C SER A 78 67.37 -10.11 -11.50
N ALA A 79 66.05 -9.92 -11.45
CA ALA A 79 65.53 -8.71 -10.85
C ALA A 79 65.99 -8.70 -9.39
N ALA A 80 66.63 -7.61 -8.92
CA ALA A 80 67.05 -7.51 -7.52
C ALA A 80 65.84 -7.54 -6.57
N GLU A 81 64.69 -7.05 -7.07
CA GLU A 81 63.34 -7.25 -6.54
C GLU A 81 62.50 -7.97 -7.59
N GLN A 82 61.77 -9.00 -7.18
CA GLN A 82 60.97 -9.93 -8.00
C GLN A 82 60.29 -9.29 -9.22
N ASP A 83 60.39 -9.94 -10.41
CA ASP A 83 59.63 -9.57 -11.62
C ASP A 83 58.16 -9.26 -11.22
N PRO A 84 57.59 -8.11 -11.63
CA PRO A 84 56.22 -7.75 -11.28
C PRO A 84 55.26 -8.87 -11.66
N GLN A 85 54.46 -9.35 -10.70
CA GLN A 85 53.46 -10.39 -10.93
C GLN A 85 52.13 -9.76 -11.38
N PRO A 86 51.24 -10.51 -12.05
CA PRO A 86 49.87 -10.05 -12.26
C PRO A 86 49.22 -9.63 -10.94
N GLY A 87 48.58 -8.46 -10.94
CA GLY A 87 47.99 -7.80 -9.76
C GLY A 87 48.97 -6.92 -8.97
N ALA A 88 50.27 -6.94 -9.26
CA ALA A 88 51.21 -6.02 -8.66
C ALA A 88 51.00 -4.58 -9.17
N ARG A 89 51.41 -3.61 -8.35
CA ARG A 89 51.47 -2.20 -8.77
C ARG A 89 52.87 -1.86 -9.24
N LEU A 90 52.96 -1.17 -10.36
CA LEU A 90 54.18 -0.64 -10.93
C LEU A 90 54.00 0.87 -11.05
N GLY A 91 54.32 1.61 -9.98
CA GLY A 91 53.87 3.00 -9.82
C GLY A 91 52.35 3.06 -9.69
N ASP A 92 51.72 3.94 -10.47
CA ASP A 92 50.25 4.11 -10.56
C ASP A 92 49.60 3.22 -11.64
N PHE A 93 50.37 2.27 -12.18
CA PHE A 93 49.88 1.23 -13.08
C PHE A 93 49.64 -0.09 -12.34
N THR A 94 48.56 -0.77 -12.68
CA THR A 94 48.33 -2.16 -12.27
C THR A 94 48.80 -3.10 -13.38
N VAL A 95 49.60 -4.11 -13.02
CA VAL A 95 50.01 -5.17 -13.94
C VAL A 95 48.84 -6.13 -14.13
N ALA A 96 48.15 -6.07 -15.25
CA ALA A 96 47.02 -6.93 -15.55
C ALA A 96 47.47 -8.34 -15.99
N GLU A 97 48.49 -8.41 -16.83
CA GLU A 97 48.98 -9.65 -17.41
C GLU A 97 50.50 -9.60 -17.59
N VAL A 98 51.14 -10.75 -17.46
CA VAL A 98 52.58 -10.92 -17.66
C VAL A 98 52.83 -12.10 -18.60
N ARG A 99 53.43 -11.83 -19.76
CA ARG A 99 53.83 -12.83 -20.73
C ARG A 99 55.35 -12.94 -20.78
N ARG A 100 55.91 -14.03 -20.24
CA ARG A 100 57.36 -14.28 -20.30
C ARG A 100 57.75 -14.70 -21.72
N LEU A 101 58.80 -14.09 -22.24
CA LEU A 101 59.38 -14.42 -23.54
C LEU A 101 60.40 -15.55 -23.36
N ALA A 102 60.42 -16.50 -24.28
CA ALA A 102 61.40 -17.57 -24.26
C ALA A 102 62.81 -16.99 -24.44
N PRO A 103 63.80 -17.42 -23.64
CA PRO A 103 65.15 -16.91 -23.77
C PRO A 103 65.74 -17.34 -25.12
N THR A 104 66.35 -16.39 -25.83
CA THR A 104 67.05 -16.63 -27.09
C THR A 104 68.52 -16.21 -26.96
N MET A 105 69.33 -16.54 -27.96
CA MET A 105 70.71 -16.06 -28.04
C MET A 105 70.85 -15.08 -29.20
N ASP A 106 71.51 -13.95 -28.97
CA ASP A 106 71.82 -12.99 -30.04
C ASP A 106 73.01 -13.48 -30.91
N ALA A 107 73.30 -12.75 -31.99
CA ALA A 107 74.42 -13.08 -32.89
C ALA A 107 75.81 -13.02 -32.22
N ARG A 108 75.91 -12.43 -31.02
CA ARG A 108 77.13 -12.33 -30.20
C ARG A 108 77.20 -13.42 -29.12
N GLY A 109 76.22 -14.33 -29.09
CA GLY A 109 76.10 -15.38 -28.07
C GLY A 109 75.55 -14.88 -26.73
N TRP A 110 75.03 -13.65 -26.66
CA TRP A 110 74.43 -13.12 -25.45
C TRP A 110 73.06 -13.73 -25.22
N ARG A 111 72.75 -14.01 -23.97
CA ARG A 111 71.43 -14.48 -23.56
C ARG A 111 70.47 -13.29 -23.56
N LEU A 112 69.45 -13.36 -24.40
CA LEU A 112 68.31 -12.45 -24.42
C LEU A 112 67.16 -13.11 -23.67
N ASP A 113 66.71 -12.52 -22.59
CA ASP A 113 65.47 -12.91 -21.92
C ASP A 113 64.57 -11.69 -21.75
N GLY A 114 63.28 -11.89 -21.48
CA GLY A 114 62.37 -10.77 -21.35
C GLY A 114 60.96 -11.16 -20.96
N ALA A 115 60.15 -10.15 -20.71
CA ALA A 115 58.73 -10.29 -20.43
C ALA A 115 57.96 -9.08 -20.96
N GLU A 116 56.71 -9.31 -21.30
CA GLU A 116 55.74 -8.27 -21.64
C GLU A 116 54.73 -8.14 -20.51
N TYR A 117 54.50 -6.90 -20.10
CA TYR A 117 53.62 -6.50 -19.02
C TYR A 117 52.49 -5.67 -19.62
N VAL A 118 51.26 -6.12 -19.41
CA VAL A 118 50.07 -5.32 -19.75
C VAL A 118 49.73 -4.47 -18.54
N LEU A 119 49.91 -3.16 -18.68
CA LEU A 119 49.73 -2.16 -17.65
C LEU A 119 48.37 -1.45 -17.83
N LEU A 120 47.65 -1.26 -16.73
CA LEU A 120 46.41 -0.50 -16.66
C LEU A 120 46.60 0.75 -15.80
N PRO A 121 46.41 1.96 -16.34
CA PRO A 121 46.47 3.19 -15.55
C PRO A 121 45.29 3.29 -14.58
N PHE A 122 45.54 3.73 -13.35
CA PHE A 122 44.48 3.94 -12.35
C PHE A 122 43.96 5.38 -12.31
N LEU A 123 44.85 6.36 -12.52
CA LEU A 123 44.54 7.78 -12.46
C LEU A 123 44.86 8.47 -13.79
N PRO A 124 44.08 9.51 -14.17
CA PRO A 124 44.47 10.42 -15.22
C PRO A 124 45.55 11.38 -14.71
N GLY A 125 46.58 11.63 -15.52
CA GLY A 125 47.74 12.43 -15.13
C GLY A 125 49.00 12.11 -15.92
N GLU A 126 50.09 12.82 -15.62
CA GLU A 126 51.43 12.43 -16.04
C GLU A 126 51.94 11.35 -15.10
N GLU A 127 51.79 10.10 -15.50
CA GLU A 127 52.19 8.94 -14.70
C GLU A 127 53.55 8.43 -15.15
N SER A 128 54.31 7.80 -14.27
CA SER A 128 55.63 7.27 -14.62
C SER A 128 55.79 5.82 -14.17
N ILE A 129 56.34 4.99 -15.06
CA ILE A 129 56.89 3.69 -14.68
C ILE A 129 58.15 3.97 -13.85
N PRO A 130 58.27 3.45 -12.62
CA PRO A 130 59.36 3.77 -11.72
C PRO A 130 60.71 3.23 -12.22
N GLU A 131 61.80 3.86 -11.76
CA GLU A 131 63.14 3.29 -11.95
C GLU A 131 63.24 1.90 -11.32
N THR A 132 63.89 0.97 -12.01
CA THR A 132 64.06 -0.41 -11.56
C THR A 132 65.53 -0.79 -11.62
N LEU A 133 65.99 -1.54 -10.62
CA LEU A 133 67.37 -2.01 -10.54
C LEU A 133 67.47 -3.49 -10.93
N TRP A 134 68.21 -3.75 -12.02
CA TRP A 134 68.44 -5.09 -12.55
C TRP A 134 69.81 -5.60 -12.16
N ARG A 135 69.89 -6.81 -11.60
CA ARG A 135 71.15 -7.44 -11.25
C ARG A 135 71.50 -8.51 -12.27
N PHE A 136 72.71 -8.45 -12.79
CA PHE A 136 73.27 -9.44 -13.69
C PHE A 136 74.41 -10.14 -12.99
N ALA A 137 74.36 -11.47 -12.91
CA ALA A 137 75.37 -12.27 -12.23
C ALA A 137 75.71 -13.53 -13.04
N PRO A 138 76.93 -14.06 -12.92
CA PRO A 138 77.30 -15.32 -13.54
C PRO A 138 76.44 -16.47 -13.00
N LEU A 139 76.04 -17.39 -13.88
CA LEU A 139 75.28 -18.58 -13.52
C LEU A 139 76.18 -19.58 -12.78
N PRO A 140 75.65 -20.27 -11.74
CA PRO A 140 76.37 -21.35 -11.08
C PRO A 140 76.74 -22.44 -12.10
N GLY A 141 78.03 -22.78 -12.19
CA GLY A 141 78.53 -23.82 -13.10
C GLY A 141 78.82 -23.38 -14.54
N SER A 142 78.69 -22.09 -14.87
CA SER A 142 79.04 -21.53 -16.19
C SER A 142 80.55 -21.44 -16.46
N GLY A 143 81.39 -21.56 -15.42
CA GLY A 143 82.84 -21.36 -15.51
C GLY A 143 83.26 -19.89 -15.62
N GLU A 144 82.30 -18.97 -15.69
CA GLU A 144 82.54 -17.53 -15.69
C GLU A 144 82.51 -16.98 -14.26
N GLY A 145 83.54 -16.20 -13.90
CA GLY A 145 83.62 -15.47 -12.64
C GLY A 145 83.53 -13.96 -12.87
N GLY A 146 82.82 -13.26 -12.01
CA GLY A 146 82.67 -11.81 -12.10
C GLY A 146 81.81 -11.25 -10.98
N GLU A 147 82.07 -9.98 -10.62
CA GLU A 147 81.20 -9.23 -9.71
C GLU A 147 79.85 -8.94 -10.37
N PRO A 148 78.73 -8.99 -9.62
CA PRO A 148 77.42 -8.72 -10.18
C PRO A 148 77.33 -7.28 -10.70
N VAL A 149 76.83 -7.11 -11.92
CA VAL A 149 76.63 -5.80 -12.55
C VAL A 149 75.20 -5.36 -12.31
N LEU A 150 75.03 -4.13 -11.84
CA LEU A 150 73.73 -3.51 -11.62
C LEU A 150 73.41 -2.53 -12.75
N VAL A 151 72.27 -2.70 -13.40
CA VAL A 151 71.75 -1.79 -14.41
C VAL A 151 70.49 -1.12 -13.88
N ARG A 152 70.55 0.20 -13.73
CA ARG A 152 69.41 1.02 -13.30
C ARG A 152 68.67 1.53 -14.54
N THR A 153 67.36 1.32 -14.59
CA THR A 153 66.48 1.95 -15.59
C THR A 153 66.05 3.32 -15.08
N GLU A 154 65.86 4.27 -15.98
CA GLU A 154 65.26 5.57 -15.62
C GLU A 154 63.73 5.45 -15.61
N PRO A 155 63.03 6.37 -14.93
CA PRO A 155 61.57 6.41 -15.00
C PRO A 155 61.08 6.72 -16.42
N LEU A 156 60.06 6.00 -16.90
CA LEU A 156 59.42 6.25 -18.20
C LEU A 156 58.08 6.94 -17.99
N ALA A 157 57.97 8.19 -18.42
CA ALA A 157 56.74 8.98 -18.35
C ALA A 157 55.72 8.53 -19.41
N VAL A 158 54.45 8.46 -18.99
CA VAL A 158 53.28 8.07 -19.76
C VAL A 158 52.14 9.02 -19.40
N THR A 159 51.58 9.71 -20.40
CA THR A 159 50.48 10.66 -20.18
C THR A 159 49.13 9.96 -20.27
N VAL A 160 48.38 9.93 -19.17
CA VAL A 160 47.02 9.37 -19.10
C VAL A 160 46.01 10.51 -19.23
N ARG A 161 45.37 10.63 -20.39
CA ARG A 161 44.36 11.66 -20.66
C ARG A 161 43.06 11.36 -19.92
N SER A 162 42.53 12.36 -19.22
CA SER A 162 41.19 12.29 -18.64
C SER A 162 40.13 12.18 -19.75
N LEU A 163 39.14 11.33 -19.54
CA LEU A 163 37.94 11.24 -20.40
C LEU A 163 36.83 12.20 -19.94
N LEU A 164 37.02 12.91 -18.82
CA LEU A 164 36.08 13.92 -18.34
C LEU A 164 36.41 15.27 -18.98
N ASP A 165 35.41 15.92 -19.57
CA ASP A 165 35.52 17.27 -20.11
C ASP A 165 35.73 18.29 -18.96
N ALA A 166 36.40 19.41 -19.24
CA ALA A 166 36.72 20.41 -18.23
C ALA A 166 35.46 21.00 -17.54
N GLU A 167 34.29 20.94 -18.17
CA GLU A 167 33.00 21.30 -17.56
C GLU A 167 32.52 20.26 -16.52
N ASP A 168 32.79 18.97 -16.76
CA ASP A 168 32.46 17.85 -15.86
C ASP A 168 33.45 17.71 -14.68
N ALA A 169 34.64 18.31 -14.78
CA ALA A 169 35.63 18.37 -13.71
C ALA A 169 35.23 19.29 -12.55
N SER A 170 34.16 20.08 -12.71
CA SER A 170 33.53 20.79 -11.60
C SER A 170 32.81 19.78 -10.70
N LEU A 171 33.56 19.18 -9.77
CA LEU A 171 32.99 18.37 -8.70
C LEU A 171 32.02 19.26 -7.91
N ALA A 172 30.74 19.15 -8.25
CA ALA A 172 29.67 19.73 -7.45
C ALA A 172 29.86 19.24 -6.02
N GLU A 173 30.01 20.19 -5.10
CA GLU A 173 30.17 19.97 -3.67
C GLU A 173 29.25 18.82 -3.22
N ALA A 174 29.84 17.77 -2.65
CA ALA A 174 29.13 16.56 -2.27
C ALA A 174 27.98 16.96 -1.34
N ARG A 175 26.75 16.97 -1.87
CA ARG A 175 25.56 17.24 -1.07
C ARG A 175 25.54 16.19 0.03
N GLY A 176 25.60 16.66 1.28
CA GLY A 176 25.64 15.80 2.45
C GLY A 176 24.48 14.81 2.50
N VAL A 177 24.52 13.89 3.46
CA VAL A 177 23.48 12.88 3.65
C VAL A 177 22.11 13.58 3.74
N VAL A 178 21.30 13.38 2.71
CA VAL A 178 19.91 13.85 2.69
C VAL A 178 19.13 12.89 3.58
N ASP A 179 18.63 13.38 4.71
CA ASP A 179 17.73 12.61 5.55
C ASP A 179 16.53 12.14 4.72
N ALA A 180 16.26 10.84 4.76
CA ALA A 180 15.09 10.29 4.11
C ALA A 180 13.83 10.92 4.72
N PRO A 181 12.85 11.35 3.91
CA PRO A 181 11.60 11.88 4.44
C PRO A 181 10.95 10.81 5.33
N PRO A 182 10.36 11.20 6.48
CA PRO A 182 9.74 10.25 7.38
C PRO A 182 8.63 9.48 6.67
N ALA A 183 8.51 8.19 6.97
CA ALA A 183 7.47 7.36 6.41
C ALA A 183 6.07 7.98 6.67
N PRO A 184 5.19 8.03 5.66
CA PRO A 184 3.88 8.64 5.80
C PRO A 184 3.03 7.91 6.86
N ARG A 185 2.58 8.64 7.89
CA ARG A 185 1.77 8.09 8.99
C ARG A 185 0.27 7.96 8.67
N TRP A 186 -0.18 8.55 7.56
CA TRP A 186 -1.60 8.58 7.18
C TRP A 186 -2.28 7.20 7.04
N PRO A 187 -1.60 6.09 6.64
CA PRO A 187 -2.26 4.78 6.56
C PRO A 187 -2.69 4.26 7.93
N TRP A 188 -1.88 4.51 8.97
CA TRP A 188 -2.20 4.12 10.35
C TRP A 188 -3.35 4.95 10.91
N VAL A 189 -3.38 6.25 10.62
CA VAL A 189 -4.49 7.13 10.99
C VAL A 189 -5.79 6.69 10.30
N ALA A 190 -5.73 6.39 9.00
CA ALA A 190 -6.89 5.91 8.26
C ALA A 190 -7.39 4.55 8.77
N GLY A 191 -6.47 3.64 9.11
CA GLY A 191 -6.80 2.35 9.72
C GLY A 191 -7.46 2.50 11.09
N GLY A 192 -6.94 3.39 11.94
CA GLY A 192 -7.51 3.68 13.26
C GLY A 192 -8.92 4.27 13.18
N VAL A 193 -9.14 5.23 12.26
CA VAL A 193 -10.47 5.81 12.00
C VAL A 193 -11.44 4.75 11.49
N GLY A 194 -11.01 3.88 10.57
CA GLY A 194 -11.81 2.78 10.06
C GLY A 194 -12.23 1.78 11.15
N ALA A 195 -11.29 1.41 12.03
CA ALA A 195 -11.58 0.51 13.15
C ALA A 195 -12.57 1.13 14.16
N ALA A 196 -12.41 2.42 14.49
CA ALA A 196 -13.33 3.13 15.37
C ALA A 196 -14.74 3.22 14.77
N ALA A 197 -14.86 3.50 13.47
CA ALA A 197 -16.15 3.54 12.78
C ALA A 197 -16.83 2.16 12.76
N ALA A 198 -16.08 1.08 12.53
CA ALA A 198 -16.60 -0.28 12.56
C ALA A 198 -17.12 -0.68 13.94
N LEU A 199 -16.37 -0.36 15.00
CA LEU A 199 -16.80 -0.58 16.39
C LEU A 199 -18.06 0.22 16.73
N GLY A 200 -18.13 1.49 16.31
CA GLY A 200 -19.32 2.32 16.48
C GLY A 200 -20.56 1.74 15.77
N ALA A 201 -20.39 1.24 14.54
CA ALA A 201 -21.47 0.61 13.78
C ALA A 201 -21.96 -0.70 14.44
N LEU A 202 -21.04 -1.53 14.94
CA LEU A 202 -21.38 -2.76 15.67
C LEU A 202 -22.12 -2.46 16.97
N ALA A 203 -21.67 -1.47 17.74
CA ALA A 203 -22.35 -1.04 18.96
C ALA A 203 -23.76 -0.51 18.66
N ALA A 204 -23.91 0.33 17.63
CA ALA A 204 -25.21 0.84 17.20
C ALA A 204 -26.16 -0.29 16.74
N ALA A 205 -25.64 -1.26 15.98
CA ALA A 205 -26.41 -2.43 15.55
C ALA A 205 -26.86 -3.29 16.74
N GLY A 206 -25.98 -3.52 17.73
CA GLY A 206 -26.32 -4.22 18.96
C GLY A 206 -27.42 -3.53 19.76
N VAL A 207 -27.30 -2.21 19.96
CA VAL A 207 -28.34 -1.41 20.64
C VAL A 207 -29.66 -1.44 19.87
N ALA A 208 -29.62 -1.32 18.55
CA ALA A 208 -30.81 -1.40 17.71
C ALA A 208 -31.49 -2.77 17.80
N ALA A 209 -30.72 -3.85 17.81
CA ALA A 209 -31.23 -5.22 17.95
C ALA A 209 -31.92 -5.45 19.30
N VAL A 210 -31.31 -4.97 20.40
CA VAL A 210 -31.92 -5.05 21.74
C VAL A 210 -33.22 -4.25 21.81
N ARG A 211 -33.24 -3.03 21.25
CA ARG A 211 -34.45 -2.19 21.19
C ARG A 211 -35.58 -2.80 20.37
N ARG A 212 -35.25 -3.49 19.26
CA ARG A 212 -36.25 -4.20 18.44
C ARG A 212 -36.89 -5.35 19.23
N ARG A 213 -36.07 -6.19 19.86
CA ARG A 213 -36.56 -7.29 20.71
C ARG A 213 -37.44 -6.82 21.87
N ALA A 214 -37.08 -5.69 22.50
CA ALA A 214 -37.89 -5.11 23.57
C ALA A 214 -39.27 -4.61 23.09
N ARG A 215 -39.39 -4.16 21.82
CA ARG A 215 -40.66 -3.73 21.24
C ARG A 215 -41.52 -4.89 20.75
N GLU A 216 -40.90 -5.96 20.25
CA GLU A 216 -41.59 -7.16 19.79
C GLU A 216 -42.13 -8.02 20.95
N GLY A 217 -41.52 -7.94 22.14
CA GLY A 217 -41.96 -8.65 23.34
C GLY A 217 -42.98 -7.90 24.21
N ALA A 218 -43.31 -6.65 23.90
CA ALA A 218 -44.32 -5.89 24.66
C ALA A 218 -45.72 -6.26 24.15
N ALA A 219 -46.53 -6.89 25.01
CA ALA A 219 -47.94 -7.09 24.72
C ALA A 219 -48.61 -5.73 24.40
N PRO A 220 -49.52 -5.66 23.42
CA PRO A 220 -50.24 -4.41 23.16
C PRO A 220 -50.95 -3.95 24.43
N PRO A 221 -50.99 -2.63 24.71
CA PRO A 221 -51.63 -2.11 25.91
C PRO A 221 -53.08 -2.58 26.00
N ALA A 222 -53.56 -2.78 27.22
CA ALA A 222 -54.93 -3.21 27.43
C ALA A 222 -55.90 -2.19 26.82
N ALA A 223 -57.05 -2.65 26.31
CA ALA A 223 -57.96 -1.78 25.55
C ALA A 223 -58.39 -0.52 26.33
N HIS A 224 -58.57 -0.65 27.66
CA HIS A 224 -58.94 0.47 28.53
C HIS A 224 -57.78 1.44 28.76
N GLU A 225 -56.53 0.96 28.89
CA GLU A 225 -55.36 1.82 29.03
C GLU A 225 -55.15 2.69 27.80
N GLU A 226 -55.31 2.10 26.61
CA GLU A 226 -55.21 2.83 25.34
C GLU A 226 -56.32 3.88 25.21
N ALA A 227 -57.57 3.52 25.55
CA ALA A 227 -58.70 4.43 25.47
C ALA A 227 -58.56 5.61 26.45
N LEU A 228 -58.18 5.35 27.71
CA LEU A 228 -57.95 6.40 28.71
C LEU A 228 -56.77 7.31 28.33
N ALA A 229 -55.70 6.74 27.77
CA ALA A 229 -54.57 7.53 27.27
C ALA A 229 -55.00 8.42 26.09
N ALA A 230 -55.80 7.90 25.16
CA ALA A 230 -56.32 8.67 24.03
C ALA A 230 -57.29 9.77 24.49
N LEU A 231 -58.15 9.51 25.48
CA LEU A 231 -59.04 10.52 26.07
C LEU A 231 -58.26 11.66 26.73
N ARG A 232 -57.15 11.35 27.44
CA ARG A 232 -56.24 12.36 28.01
C ARG A 232 -55.53 13.18 26.93
N ALA A 233 -55.09 12.52 25.87
CA ALA A 233 -54.48 13.21 24.72
C ALA A 233 -55.49 14.15 24.04
N LEU A 234 -56.74 13.70 23.87
CA LEU A 234 -57.80 14.52 23.30
C LEU A 234 -58.10 15.76 24.17
N SER A 235 -58.14 15.61 25.50
CA SER A 235 -58.30 16.77 26.39
C SER A 235 -57.13 17.75 26.31
N SER A 236 -55.89 17.28 26.11
CA SER A 236 -54.72 18.16 25.97
C SER A 236 -54.66 18.95 24.68
N LEU A 237 -55.46 18.59 23.67
CA LEU A 237 -55.54 19.32 22.41
C LEU A 237 -56.42 20.58 22.50
N SER A 238 -57.19 20.74 23.58
CA SER A 238 -58.10 21.89 23.81
C SER A 238 -59.06 22.18 22.64
N LEU A 239 -59.41 21.17 21.83
CA LEU A 239 -60.21 21.38 20.60
C LEU A 239 -61.58 22.02 20.88
N ALA A 240 -62.26 21.57 21.93
CA ALA A 240 -63.54 22.14 22.35
C ALA A 240 -63.39 23.61 22.75
N GLU A 241 -62.34 23.96 23.51
CA GLU A 241 -62.03 25.34 23.95
C GLU A 241 -61.77 26.29 22.77
N ARG A 242 -61.22 25.77 21.66
CA ARG A 242 -61.03 26.51 20.40
C ARG A 242 -62.28 26.59 19.53
N GLY A 243 -63.40 26.01 19.96
CA GLY A 243 -64.64 25.93 19.17
C GLY A 243 -64.62 24.88 18.06
N GLU A 244 -63.61 24.01 18.01
CA GLU A 244 -63.47 22.95 17.01
C GLU A 244 -64.24 21.68 17.43
N PHE A 245 -65.55 21.84 17.65
CA PHE A 245 -66.41 20.76 18.17
C PHE A 245 -66.52 19.57 17.20
N ASP A 246 -66.51 19.79 15.88
CA ASP A 246 -66.56 18.70 14.90
C ASP A 246 -65.36 17.75 15.00
N ALA A 247 -64.14 18.33 15.04
CA ALA A 247 -62.91 17.55 15.23
C ALA A 247 -62.90 16.85 16.60
N TYR A 248 -63.36 17.54 17.65
CA TYR A 248 -63.44 17.00 19.00
C TYR A 248 -64.38 15.78 19.09
N PHE A 249 -65.62 15.90 18.61
CA PHE A 249 -66.61 14.82 18.66
C PHE A 249 -66.30 13.68 17.69
N THR A 250 -65.63 13.97 16.56
CA THR A 250 -65.11 12.95 15.65
C THR A 250 -64.06 12.09 16.33
N GLU A 251 -63.07 12.70 16.98
CA GLU A 251 -62.02 11.98 17.71
C GLU A 251 -62.55 11.26 18.95
N LEU A 252 -63.43 11.90 19.72
CA LEU A 252 -64.05 11.29 20.90
C LEU A 252 -64.86 10.04 20.53
N SER A 253 -65.65 10.12 19.44
CA SER A 253 -66.41 8.98 18.92
C SER A 253 -65.49 7.86 18.41
N ARG A 254 -64.39 8.21 17.75
CA ARG A 254 -63.40 7.24 17.25
C ARG A 254 -62.74 6.46 18.39
N ILE A 255 -62.33 7.16 19.47
CA ILE A 255 -61.72 6.55 20.66
C ILE A 255 -62.71 5.56 21.30
N LEU A 256 -63.95 5.99 21.51
CA LEU A 256 -64.97 5.16 22.16
C LEU A 256 -65.35 3.94 21.33
N ARG A 257 -65.55 4.10 20.01
CA ARG A 257 -65.86 2.98 19.10
C ARG A 257 -64.72 1.96 19.05
N ARG A 258 -63.47 2.41 18.99
CA ARG A 258 -62.29 1.52 19.02
C ARG A 258 -62.17 0.75 20.32
N TYR A 259 -62.46 1.40 21.45
CA TYR A 259 -62.49 0.74 22.75
C TYR A 259 -63.54 -0.38 22.78
N ILE A 260 -64.77 -0.07 22.33
CA ILE A 260 -65.88 -1.02 22.33
C ILE A 260 -65.62 -2.22 21.42
N GLU A 261 -65.01 -1.99 20.27
CA GLU A 261 -64.56 -3.07 19.38
C GLU A 261 -63.55 -3.99 20.05
N ARG A 262 -62.50 -3.44 20.65
CA ARG A 262 -61.48 -4.25 21.30
C ARG A 262 -61.97 -4.95 22.58
N ARG A 263 -62.97 -4.39 23.26
CA ARG A 263 -63.46 -4.91 24.55
C ARG A 263 -64.61 -5.90 24.42
N PHE A 264 -65.51 -5.65 23.48
CA PHE A 264 -66.78 -6.37 23.32
C PHE A 264 -66.91 -7.08 21.95
N ASP A 265 -65.88 -7.01 21.10
CA ASP A 265 -65.85 -7.59 19.74
C ASP A 265 -67.00 -7.09 18.84
N LEU A 266 -67.53 -5.91 19.18
CA LEU A 266 -68.54 -5.21 18.39
C LEU A 266 -67.81 -4.32 17.40
N HIS A 267 -67.88 -4.61 16.10
CA HIS A 267 -67.22 -3.88 15.00
C HIS A 267 -67.69 -2.41 14.84
N ALA A 268 -67.61 -1.64 15.92
CA ALA A 268 -68.24 -0.35 16.14
C ALA A 268 -67.74 0.77 15.19
N PRO A 269 -66.48 0.79 14.74
CA PRO A 269 -66.01 1.81 13.80
C PRO A 269 -66.69 1.72 12.42
N THR A 270 -67.12 0.53 12.00
CA THR A 270 -67.70 0.30 10.65
C THR A 270 -69.22 0.39 10.62
N LEU A 271 -69.87 0.40 11.80
CA LEU A 271 -71.33 0.44 11.92
C LEU A 271 -71.85 1.88 11.90
N THR A 272 -73.00 2.07 11.25
CA THR A 272 -73.78 3.31 11.41
C THR A 272 -74.23 3.46 12.88
N THR A 273 -74.55 4.69 13.31
CA THR A 273 -74.99 4.96 14.69
C THR A 273 -76.18 4.07 15.09
N ASP A 274 -77.16 3.90 14.21
CA ASP A 274 -78.35 3.08 14.48
C ASP A 274 -78.05 1.59 14.58
N GLU A 275 -77.24 1.05 13.65
CA GLU A 275 -76.82 -0.36 13.68
C GLU A 275 -75.99 -0.66 14.93
N PHE A 276 -75.11 0.26 15.31
CA PHE A 276 -74.29 0.13 16.49
C PHE A 276 -75.15 0.09 17.77
N LEU A 277 -76.14 0.99 17.90
CA LEU A 277 -77.05 1.01 19.04
C LEU A 277 -77.94 -0.24 19.09
N GLN A 278 -78.39 -0.76 17.95
CA GLN A 278 -79.14 -2.02 17.89
C GLN A 278 -78.28 -3.19 18.40
N ARG A 279 -77.03 -3.30 17.95
CA ARG A 279 -76.11 -4.36 18.42
C ARG A 279 -75.73 -4.20 19.90
N ALA A 280 -75.53 -2.97 20.36
CA ALA A 280 -75.25 -2.69 21.77
C ALA A 280 -76.43 -3.08 22.68
N ARG A 281 -77.68 -2.82 22.27
CA ARG A 281 -78.89 -3.25 22.99
C ARG A 281 -79.07 -4.77 23.04
N ALA A 282 -78.67 -5.46 21.96
CA ALA A 282 -78.77 -6.92 21.87
C ALA A 282 -77.65 -7.66 22.63
N SER A 283 -76.56 -6.97 22.97
CA SER A 283 -75.44 -7.54 23.70
C SER A 283 -75.73 -7.65 25.19
N SER A 284 -75.62 -8.86 25.75
CA SER A 284 -75.68 -9.08 27.20
C SER A 284 -74.44 -8.56 27.94
N ALA A 285 -73.37 -8.21 27.21
CA ALA A 285 -72.12 -7.73 27.79
C ALA A 285 -72.14 -6.23 28.14
N ILE A 286 -73.11 -5.47 27.62
CA ILE A 286 -73.26 -4.03 27.88
C ILE A 286 -74.53 -3.81 28.70
N ARG A 287 -74.39 -3.21 29.89
CA ARG A 287 -75.54 -2.87 30.75
C ARG A 287 -76.44 -1.84 30.05
N ALA A 288 -77.76 -1.98 30.24
CA ALA A 288 -78.77 -1.13 29.61
C ALA A 288 -78.59 0.37 29.91
N GLU A 289 -78.05 0.73 31.08
CA GLU A 289 -77.74 2.12 31.44
C GLU A 289 -76.67 2.72 30.52
N PHE A 290 -75.60 1.97 30.23
CA PHE A 290 -74.52 2.43 29.37
C PHE A 290 -74.96 2.58 27.92
N VAL A 291 -75.91 1.75 27.48
CA VAL A 291 -76.51 1.88 26.15
C VAL A 291 -77.28 3.20 26.04
N ARG A 292 -78.00 3.63 27.09
CA ARG A 292 -78.72 4.92 27.08
C ARG A 292 -77.76 6.11 27.04
N ASP A 293 -76.66 6.04 27.78
CA ASP A 293 -75.64 7.09 27.79
C ASP A 293 -74.92 7.20 26.44
N LEU A 294 -74.60 6.05 25.85
CA LEU A 294 -74.02 5.94 24.53
C LEU A 294 -74.95 6.45 23.42
N GLU A 295 -76.24 6.20 23.54
CA GLU A 295 -77.28 6.71 22.64
C GLU A 295 -77.38 8.25 22.70
N ARG A 296 -77.31 8.81 23.91
CA ARG A 296 -77.27 10.28 24.11
C ARG A 296 -76.00 10.88 23.50
N PHE A 297 -74.86 10.25 23.77
CA PHE A 297 -73.56 10.67 23.26
C PHE A 297 -73.51 10.68 21.73
N LEU A 298 -73.92 9.58 21.09
CA LEU A 298 -73.86 9.44 19.63
C LEU A 298 -74.82 10.40 18.91
N ARG A 299 -76.01 10.66 19.47
CA ARG A 299 -76.91 11.70 18.94
C ARG A 299 -76.28 13.08 18.96
N LEU A 300 -75.64 13.44 20.08
CA LEU A 300 -74.93 14.71 20.20
C LEU A 300 -73.80 14.81 19.17
N ALA A 301 -73.00 13.75 19.03
CA ALA A 301 -71.92 13.69 18.04
C ALA A 301 -72.46 13.83 16.60
N ASP A 302 -73.57 13.17 16.26
CA ASP A 302 -74.19 13.26 14.94
C ASP A 302 -74.77 14.67 14.67
N MET A 303 -75.35 15.33 15.68
CA MET A 303 -75.78 16.72 15.57
C MET A 303 -74.61 17.69 15.30
N VAL A 304 -73.48 17.48 15.97
CA VAL A 304 -72.27 18.30 15.75
C VAL A 304 -71.74 18.08 14.33
N LYS A 305 -71.57 16.82 13.93
CA LYS A 305 -70.95 16.42 12.66
C LYS A 305 -71.79 16.76 11.42
N PHE A 306 -73.11 16.56 11.49
CA PHE A 306 -74.00 16.70 10.33
C PHE A 306 -74.85 17.97 10.36
N ALA A 307 -75.26 18.43 11.55
CA ALA A 307 -76.09 19.62 11.69
C ALA A 307 -75.29 20.89 12.07
N ARG A 308 -73.95 20.81 12.10
CA ARG A 308 -73.04 21.89 12.52
C ARG A 308 -73.42 22.50 13.89
N HIS A 309 -73.98 21.67 14.76
CA HIS A 309 -74.38 22.08 16.09
C HIS A 309 -73.13 22.42 16.93
N SER A 310 -73.17 23.54 17.66
CA SER A 310 -72.13 23.94 18.60
C SER A 310 -72.68 23.83 20.02
N PRO A 311 -72.45 22.70 20.72
CA PRO A 311 -72.97 22.52 22.07
C PRO A 311 -72.26 23.45 23.06
N PRO A 312 -72.91 23.80 24.17
CA PRO A 312 -72.26 24.52 25.26
C PRO A 312 -71.08 23.70 25.80
N MET A 313 -70.02 24.39 26.26
CA MET A 313 -68.79 23.74 26.76
C MET A 313 -69.07 22.69 27.85
N GLU A 314 -70.04 22.97 28.72
CA GLU A 314 -70.47 22.06 29.78
C GLU A 314 -71.01 20.73 29.23
N GLU A 315 -71.72 20.77 28.09
CA GLU A 315 -72.24 19.57 27.45
C GLU A 315 -71.15 18.77 26.73
N ALA A 316 -70.15 19.44 26.13
CA ALA A 316 -68.95 18.79 25.60
C ALA A 316 -68.09 18.14 26.70
N GLY A 317 -67.98 18.79 27.87
CA GLY A 317 -67.34 18.24 29.06
C GLY A 317 -68.07 17.00 29.59
N ARG A 318 -69.39 17.08 29.75
CA ARG A 318 -70.23 15.93 30.15
C ARG A 318 -70.08 14.75 29.19
N ALA A 319 -70.03 14.98 27.89
CA ALA A 319 -69.82 13.93 26.89
C ALA A 319 -68.48 13.20 27.07
N HIS A 320 -67.40 13.94 27.38
CA HIS A 320 -66.09 13.37 27.66
C HIS A 320 -66.07 12.56 28.96
N ASP A 321 -66.65 13.11 30.02
CA ASP A 321 -66.77 12.43 31.31
C ASP A 321 -67.58 11.15 31.21
N THR A 322 -68.64 11.16 30.40
CA THR A 322 -69.48 9.98 30.13
C THR A 322 -68.68 8.91 29.38
N ALA A 323 -67.91 9.29 28.36
CA ALA A 323 -67.04 8.37 27.63
C ALA A 323 -65.95 7.77 28.53
N ARG A 324 -65.34 8.57 29.41
CA ARG A 324 -64.36 8.12 30.40
C ARG A 324 -64.99 7.16 31.42
N ALA A 325 -66.13 7.54 32.01
CA ALA A 325 -66.84 6.72 32.99
C ALA A 325 -67.27 5.37 32.39
N PHE A 326 -67.69 5.35 31.13
CA PHE A 326 -67.99 4.11 30.42
C PHE A 326 -66.76 3.19 30.33
N VAL A 327 -65.60 3.72 29.92
CA VAL A 327 -64.35 2.95 29.82
C VAL A 327 -63.92 2.41 31.18
N GLU A 328 -63.99 3.23 32.24
CA GLU A 328 -63.60 2.85 33.60
C GLU A 328 -64.54 1.80 34.20
N ALA A 329 -65.85 1.95 34.01
CA ALA A 329 -66.84 1.01 34.53
C ALA A 329 -66.87 -0.34 33.80
N THR A 330 -66.23 -0.44 32.63
CA THR A 330 -66.18 -1.66 31.81
C THR A 330 -64.78 -2.29 31.73
N ILE A 331 -63.85 -1.83 32.58
CA ILE A 331 -62.57 -2.49 32.82
C ILE A 331 -62.84 -3.95 33.23
N PRO A 332 -62.23 -4.95 32.57
CA PRO A 332 -62.35 -6.33 32.98
C PRO A 332 -61.89 -6.51 34.43
N VAL A 333 -62.73 -7.08 35.28
CA VAL A 333 -62.29 -7.57 36.59
C VAL A 333 -61.46 -8.82 36.31
N GLU A 334 -60.18 -8.77 36.64
CA GLU A 334 -59.27 -9.92 36.50
C GLU A 334 -59.80 -11.06 37.38
N ALA A 335 -60.18 -12.19 36.76
CA ALA A 335 -60.54 -13.38 37.54
C ALA A 335 -59.29 -13.83 38.31
N PRO A 336 -59.39 -14.16 39.62
CA PRO A 336 -58.24 -14.66 40.35
C PRO A 336 -57.68 -15.89 39.63
N PRO A 337 -56.34 -16.05 39.56
CA PRO A 337 -55.73 -17.16 38.83
C PRO A 337 -56.25 -18.47 39.42
N THR A 338 -56.99 -19.23 38.61
CA THR A 338 -57.41 -20.59 38.95
C THR A 338 -56.13 -21.39 39.19
N ALA A 339 -55.84 -21.69 40.46
CA ALA A 339 -54.69 -22.50 40.83
C ALA A 339 -54.76 -23.84 40.07
N PRO A 340 -53.67 -24.30 39.42
CA PRO A 340 -53.67 -25.57 38.72
C PRO A 340 -53.92 -26.69 39.72
N GLY A 341 -54.90 -27.54 39.42
CA GLY A 341 -55.31 -28.68 40.24
C GLY A 341 -54.11 -29.54 40.63
N GLY A 342 -53.98 -29.78 41.94
CA GLY A 342 -53.03 -30.74 42.49
C GLY A 342 -53.33 -32.16 41.99
N PRO A 343 -52.32 -33.06 41.98
CA PRO A 343 -52.43 -34.35 41.32
C PRO A 343 -53.45 -35.23 42.04
N VAL A 344 -54.32 -35.86 41.24
CA VAL A 344 -55.16 -36.98 41.65
C VAL A 344 -54.23 -38.11 42.10
N ARG A 345 -54.39 -38.54 43.35
CA ARG A 345 -53.61 -39.62 43.96
C ARG A 345 -54.34 -40.95 43.83
#